data_AF-R2SDM2-F1
#
_entry.id   AF-R2SDM2-F1
#
_cell.length_a   1.000
_cell.length_b   1.000
_cell.length_c   1.000
_cell.angle_alpha   90.00
_cell.angle_beta   90.00
_cell.angle_gamma   90.00
#
_symmetry.space_group_name_H-M   'P 1'
#
loop_
_entity.id
_entity.type
_entity.pdbx_description
1 polymer ?
#
loop_
_entity_poly.entity_id
_entity_poly.type
_entity_poly.pdbx_seq_one_letter_code
_entity_poly.pdbx_strand_id
1 'polypeptide(L)' 'MSSQKKQKWYYKKRFYLPISIILGIIGFSPMFSSLLGVKHDDEFNPNYYKNKDEPLFRKKQK' A
#
# COMPACT_ATOMS: atom_id res chain seq x y z
N MET A 1 -26.04 -6.67 50.94
CA MET A 1 -26.48 -6.06 49.66
C MET A 1 -25.30 -6.08 48.69
N SER A 2 -25.32 -6.95 47.69
CA SER A 2 -24.26 -7.03 46.68
C SER A 2 -24.41 -5.87 45.69
N SER A 3 -23.48 -4.93 45.74
CA SER A 3 -23.46 -3.78 44.83
C SER A 3 -23.06 -4.28 43.43
N GLN A 4 -24.05 -4.56 42.59
CA GLN A 4 -23.88 -4.92 41.19
C GLN A 4 -23.30 -3.71 40.45
N LYS A 5 -21.96 -3.62 40.36
CA LYS A 5 -21.28 -2.63 39.53
C LYS A 5 -21.69 -2.87 38.08
N LYS A 6 -22.55 -2.01 37.53
CA LYS A 6 -22.86 -1.98 36.09
C LYS A 6 -21.54 -1.85 35.32
N GLN A 7 -21.08 -2.94 34.71
CA GLN A 7 -19.89 -2.93 33.88
C GLN A 7 -20.11 -1.92 32.74
N LYS A 8 -19.24 -0.91 32.66
CA LYS A 8 -19.37 0.15 31.66
C LYS A 8 -19.24 -0.45 30.25
N TRP A 9 -20.09 0.00 29.33
CA TRP A 9 -20.26 -0.56 27.98
C TRP A 9 -18.95 -0.71 27.20
N TYR A 10 -18.01 0.24 27.36
CA TYR A 10 -16.71 0.21 26.68
C TYR A 10 -15.80 -0.94 27.13
N TYR A 11 -15.97 -1.50 28.34
CA TYR A 11 -15.18 -2.66 28.77
C TYR A 11 -15.46 -3.89 27.92
N LYS A 12 -16.71 -4.07 27.47
CA LYS A 12 -17.10 -5.16 26.57
C LYS A 12 -16.46 -5.01 25.19
N LYS A 13 -16.13 -3.78 24.79
CA LYS A 13 -15.61 -3.43 23.46
C LYS A 13 -14.10 -3.27 23.41
N ARG A 14 -13.40 -3.51 24.52
CA ARG A 14 -11.94 -3.37 24.60
C ARG A 14 -11.19 -4.30 23.63
N PHE A 15 -11.80 -5.42 23.26
CA PHE A 15 -11.27 -6.36 22.26
C PHE A 15 -11.22 -5.77 20.84
N TYR A 16 -12.07 -4.79 20.51
CA TYR A 16 -12.05 -4.14 19.19
C TYR A 16 -10.90 -3.14 19.05
N LEU A 17 -10.28 -2.73 20.15
CA LEU A 17 -9.16 -1.79 20.14
C LEU A 17 -7.96 -2.33 19.33
N PRO A 18 -7.38 -3.51 19.64
CA PRO A 18 -6.29 -4.07 18.82
C PRO A 18 -6.73 -4.36 17.37
N ILE A 19 -7.97 -4.79 17.16
CA ILE A 19 -8.52 -5.07 15.82
C ILE A 19 -8.54 -3.81 14.97
N SER A 20 -8.98 -2.68 15.53
CA SER A 20 -9.02 -1.39 14.83
C SER A 20 -7.63 -0.88 14.44
N ILE A 21 -6.61 -1.13 15.26
CA ILE A 21 -5.21 -0.77 14.96
C ILE A 21 -4.70 -1.61 13.78
N ILE A 22 -4.95 -2.92 13.79
CA ILE A 22 -4.55 -3.82 12.70
C ILE A 22 -5.25 -3.43 11.39
N LEU A 23 -6.57 -3.23 11.43
CA LEU A 23 -7.35 -2.77 10.26
C LEU A 23 -6.88 -1.40 9.77
N GLY A 24 -6.52 -0.49 10.67
CA GLY A 24 -5.94 0.79 10.34
C GLY A 24 -4.63 0.64 9.58
N ILE A 25 -3.70 -0.18 10.09
CA ILE A 25 -2.41 -0.44 9.42
C ILE A 25 -2.61 -1.08 8.05
N ILE A 26 -3.50 -2.08 7.93
CA ILE A 26 -3.79 -2.74 6.65
C ILE A 26 -4.39 -1.76 5.64
N GLY A 27 -5.38 -0.96 6.06
CA GLY A 27 -6.04 0.03 5.19
C GLY A 27 -5.14 1.18 4.77
N PHE A 28 -4.18 1.57 5.62
CA PHE A 28 -3.20 2.62 5.32
C PHE A 28 -1.94 2.10 4.62
N SER A 29 -1.70 0.79 4.59
CA SER A 29 -0.51 0.18 3.98
C SER A 29 -0.29 0.60 2.51
N PRO A 30 -1.32 0.66 1.64
CA PRO A 30 -1.15 1.13 0.27
C PRO A 30 -0.79 2.62 0.14
N MET A 31 -1.05 3.43 1.17
CA MET A 31 -0.63 4.84 1.17
C MET A 31 0.88 4.97 1.41
N PHE A 32 1.45 4.07 2.20
CA PHE A 32 2.88 4.04 2.49
C PHE A 32 3.72 3.39 1.38
N SER A 33 3.15 2.53 0.54
CA SER A 33 3.90 1.91 -0.57
C SER A 33 4.41 2.93 -1.59
N SER A 34 3.68 4.04 -1.79
CA SER A 34 4.15 5.16 -2.64
C SER A 34 5.24 6.01 -1.96
N LEU A 35 5.25 6.08 -0.62
CA LEU A 35 6.20 6.90 0.14
C LEU A 35 7.52 6.15 0.38
N LEU A 36 7.43 4.84 0.60
CA LEU A 36 8.57 3.97 0.86
C LEU A 36 9.39 3.67 -0.40
N GLY A 37 9.06 4.29 -1.54
CA GLY A 37 9.91 4.37 -2.71
C GLY A 37 10.46 3.00 -3.06
N VAL A 38 9.59 2.09 -3.47
CA VAL A 38 10.06 0.93 -4.22
C VAL A 38 10.83 1.54 -5.39
N LYS A 39 12.16 1.41 -5.35
CA LYS A 39 12.99 1.55 -6.53
C LYS A 39 12.54 0.44 -7.46
N HIS A 40 11.43 0.68 -8.15
CA HIS A 40 11.33 0.21 -9.51
C HIS A 40 12.49 0.93 -10.18
N ASP A 41 13.63 0.24 -10.22
CA ASP A 41 14.51 0.40 -11.35
C ASP A 41 13.60 0.06 -12.53
N ASP A 42 12.90 1.08 -13.04
CA ASP A 42 12.23 1.03 -14.31
C ASP A 42 13.35 0.65 -15.26
N GLU A 43 13.45 -0.64 -15.57
CA GLU A 43 14.40 -1.17 -16.53
C GLU A 43 13.99 -0.55 -17.86
N PHE A 44 14.55 0.63 -18.12
CA PHE A 44 14.43 1.30 -19.39
C PHE A 44 14.87 0.28 -20.41
N ASN A 45 13.95 -0.20 -21.26
CA ASN A 45 14.30 -1.16 -22.28
C ASN A 45 15.48 -0.55 -23.06
N PRO A 46 16.67 -1.17 -22.98
CA PRO A 46 17.90 -0.58 -23.52
C PRO A 46 17.83 -0.45 -25.04
N ASN A 47 16.79 -1.04 -25.65
CA ASN A 47 16.52 -0.96 -27.07
C ASN A 47 15.52 0.13 -27.47
N TYR A 48 15.02 0.98 -26.56
CA TYR A 48 14.06 2.03 -26.96
C TYR A 48 14.66 3.05 -27.91
N TYR A 49 15.82 3.63 -27.58
CA TYR A 49 16.51 4.59 -28.44
C TYR A 49 18.02 4.43 -28.24
N LYS A 50 18.73 3.91 -29.25
CA LYS A 50 20.21 3.86 -29.20
C LYS A 50 20.82 5.15 -29.74
N ASN A 51 20.08 5.90 -30.55
CA ASN A 51 20.47 7.18 -31.13
C ASN A 51 19.33 8.19 -31.08
N LYS A 52 19.67 9.48 -30.97
CA LYS A 52 18.68 10.59 -30.96
C LYS A 52 17.89 10.71 -32.27
N ASP A 53 18.47 10.23 -33.37
CA ASP A 53 17.89 10.31 -34.71
C ASP A 53 17.11 9.04 -35.11
N GLU A 54 16.84 8.13 -34.15
CA GLU A 54 16.07 6.93 -34.46
C GLU A 54 14.59 7.24 -34.71
N PRO A 55 13.98 6.63 -35.75
CA PRO A 55 12.57 6.82 -36.02
C PRO A 55 11.72 6.27 -34.87
N LEU A 56 10.75 7.07 -34.42
CA LEU A 56 9.80 6.74 -33.33
C LEU A 56 9.07 5.41 -33.51
N PHE A 57 8.91 4.94 -34.76
CA PHE A 57 8.25 3.68 -35.07
C PHE A 57 9.15 2.77 -35.90
N ARG A 58 9.59 1.67 -35.28
CA ARG A 58 10.30 0.59 -36.00
C ARG A 58 9.27 -0.30 -36.71
N LYS A 59 9.38 -0.43 -38.02
CA LYS A 59 8.56 -1.40 -38.78
C LYS A 59 9.06 -2.82 -38.46
N LYS A 60 8.14 -3.74 -38.13
CA LYS A 60 8.48 -5.16 -38.01
C LYS A 60 8.98 -5.67 -39.36
N GLN A 61 10.20 -6.21 -39.40
CA GLN A 61 10.67 -6.97 -40.56
C GLN A 61 9.86 -8.27 -40.63
N LYS A 62 9.38 -8.59 -41.83
CA LYS A 62 8.59 -9.77 -42.14
C LYS A 62 9.50 -10.90 -42.59
#